data_AF-A0A139INY8-F1
#
_entry.id   AF-A0A139INY8-F1
#
_cell.length_a   1.000
_cell.length_b   1.000
_cell.length_c   1.000
_cell.angle_alpha   90.00
_cell.angle_beta   90.00
_cell.angle_gamma   90.00
#
_symmetry.space_group_name_H-M   'P 1'
#
loop_
_entity.id
_entity.type
_entity.pdbx_description
1 polymer ?
#
loop_
_entity_poly.entity_id
_entity_poly.type
_entity_poly.pdbx_seq_one_letter_code
_entity_poly.pdbx_strand_id
1 'polypeptide(L)'
;MTRSTDPSPLRDDSGSAITLSKGISKRKVVYRWLAKVCYVRTSSALVSAWLSGATTSRHAYIRSTMIAGFSLARLGRLNESSISVAATTLFTVYDIDCSVSPLLSSTLDFTNSTGTESSMGFEHLPHFFYSQIAVTPPKPTNDCTGRTVIITGANSGLGKEAARHYVRLNAERVIIACRSAEKGEAAKQDIEQSTGRKGAIEVWQLDLASYESVKQFAKRVNTLPRVDIIIENAGIATAKYSMAEDNESTITVNVVSTFLLALLVIPKLRETATKYNILPTLTIVSSEVHHFTSFPERQASSIFSTLNSKEEARMADRYNVSKFLEVVSIREIVKENPKLGEQFTLNFVNPGWCHSELMREISNPIIKFIKLIMCRTTEVGSRTLVDAGLRGQESHGKYLSDSQVQKCSVLVEGPEGPEIQRRVWGELRERLEKIEPGVTKVLSA
;
A
#
# COMPACT_ATOMS: atom_id res chain seq x y z
N MET A 1 -20.38 60.35 -26.11
CA MET A 1 -18.99 60.82 -25.94
C MET A 1 -18.15 59.66 -25.47
N THR A 2 -17.50 59.02 -26.42
CA THR A 2 -16.46 58.00 -26.28
C THR A 2 -15.23 58.60 -25.61
N ARG A 3 -14.75 58.00 -24.50
CA ARG A 3 -13.38 58.22 -24.02
C ARG A 3 -12.63 56.89 -24.10
N SER A 4 -11.81 56.79 -25.13
CA SER A 4 -10.75 55.82 -25.27
C SER A 4 -9.70 56.06 -24.19
N THR A 5 -9.42 55.05 -23.39
CA THR A 5 -8.19 55.00 -22.59
C THR A 5 -7.27 53.99 -23.24
N ASP A 6 -6.53 54.43 -24.26
CA ASP A 6 -5.34 53.74 -24.72
C ASP A 6 -4.17 54.20 -23.83
N PRO A 7 -3.42 53.30 -23.18
CA PRO A 7 -2.25 53.69 -22.42
C PRO A 7 -1.07 53.99 -23.37
N SER A 8 -0.49 55.18 -23.23
CA SER A 8 0.73 55.63 -23.90
C SER A 8 1.90 54.64 -23.68
N PRO A 9 2.80 54.44 -24.67
CA PRO A 9 3.91 53.51 -24.54
C PRO A 9 5.00 54.02 -23.58
N LEU A 10 5.59 53.08 -22.82
CA LEU A 10 6.70 53.32 -21.89
C LEU A 10 7.99 53.70 -22.66
N ARG A 11 8.68 54.73 -22.18
CA ARG A 11 10.00 55.19 -22.64
C ARG A 11 11.03 54.92 -21.54
N ASP A 12 12.30 54.79 -21.91
CA ASP A 12 13.40 54.68 -20.94
C ASP A 12 13.97 56.07 -20.54
N ASP A 13 14.92 56.07 -19.60
CA ASP A 13 15.52 57.28 -19.01
C ASP A 13 16.36 58.13 -20.01
N SER A 14 16.45 57.73 -21.29
CA SER A 14 17.06 58.50 -22.38
C SER A 14 16.03 59.05 -23.39
N GLY A 15 14.73 58.81 -23.18
CA GLY A 15 13.64 59.39 -23.95
C GLY A 15 13.28 58.66 -25.25
N SER A 16 13.84 57.48 -25.52
CA SER A 16 13.52 56.68 -26.71
C SER A 16 12.40 55.64 -26.44
N ALA A 17 11.65 55.26 -27.48
CA ALA A 17 10.46 54.40 -27.36
C ALA A 17 10.81 52.91 -27.37
N ILE A 18 10.30 52.14 -26.40
CA ILE A 18 10.60 50.70 -26.25
C ILE A 18 9.67 49.88 -27.15
N THR A 19 10.22 49.26 -28.20
CA THR A 19 9.49 48.29 -29.04
C THR A 19 9.58 46.89 -28.44
N LEU A 20 8.44 46.38 -27.94
CA LEU A 20 8.29 44.98 -27.50
C LEU A 20 8.26 44.04 -28.70
N SER A 21 9.36 43.34 -28.97
CA SER A 21 9.35 42.16 -29.84
C SER A 21 8.69 40.98 -29.11
N LYS A 22 8.05 40.13 -29.91
CA LYS A 22 7.00 39.18 -29.54
C LYS A 22 7.43 38.15 -28.49
N GLY A 23 6.55 37.91 -27.52
CA GLY A 23 6.30 36.57 -26.98
C GLY A 23 6.70 36.31 -25.53
N ILE A 24 6.03 36.92 -24.54
CA ILE A 24 5.78 36.33 -23.21
C ILE A 24 4.48 36.93 -22.67
N SER A 25 3.49 36.10 -22.30
CA SER A 25 2.19 36.59 -21.83
C SER A 25 2.30 37.24 -20.44
N LYS A 26 1.55 38.34 -20.23
CA LYS A 26 1.47 39.15 -19.00
C LYS A 26 1.12 38.34 -17.72
N ARG A 27 0.70 37.07 -17.83
CA ARG A 27 0.50 36.16 -16.68
C ARG A 27 1.83 35.74 -16.03
N LYS A 28 2.94 35.59 -16.77
CA LYS A 28 4.21 35.11 -16.19
C LYS A 28 4.89 36.11 -15.25
N VAL A 29 4.65 37.41 -15.40
CA VAL A 29 5.28 38.45 -14.56
C VAL A 29 4.59 38.56 -13.19
N VAL A 30 3.26 38.48 -13.15
CA VAL A 30 2.48 38.49 -11.90
C VAL A 30 2.72 37.21 -11.08
N TYR A 31 2.85 36.05 -11.74
CA TYR A 31 3.19 34.79 -11.08
C TYR A 31 4.62 34.78 -10.53
N ARG A 32 5.60 35.36 -11.24
CA ARG A 32 6.99 35.49 -10.71
C ARG A 32 7.08 36.45 -9.52
N TRP A 33 6.23 37.48 -9.49
CA TRP A 33 6.21 38.44 -8.38
C TRP A 33 5.49 37.87 -7.14
N LEU A 34 4.33 37.24 -7.30
CA LEU A 34 3.63 36.55 -6.21
C LEU A 34 4.43 35.35 -5.65
N ALA A 35 5.10 34.59 -6.52
CA ALA A 35 6.02 33.53 -6.09
C ALA A 35 7.19 34.09 -5.27
N LYS A 36 7.76 35.25 -5.65
CA LYS A 36 8.80 35.92 -4.84
C LYS A 36 8.27 36.41 -3.49
N VAL A 37 7.06 36.99 -3.44
CA VAL A 37 6.49 37.55 -2.21
C VAL A 37 6.05 36.46 -1.23
N CYS A 38 5.51 35.33 -1.71
CA CYS A 38 5.15 34.19 -0.87
C CYS A 38 6.37 33.34 -0.45
N TYR A 39 7.41 33.25 -1.28
CA TYR A 39 8.64 32.50 -0.95
C TYR A 39 9.52 33.26 0.05
N VAL A 40 9.61 34.59 -0.01
CA VAL A 40 10.53 35.36 0.86
C VAL A 40 10.09 35.42 2.32
N ARG A 41 8.78 35.35 2.64
CA ARG A 41 8.30 35.47 4.02
C ARG A 41 8.29 34.17 4.84
N THR A 42 8.10 33.01 4.21
CA THR A 42 8.23 31.70 4.89
C THR A 42 9.67 31.23 4.95
N SER A 43 10.50 31.63 3.99
CA SER A 43 11.93 31.30 3.97
C SER A 43 12.72 32.05 5.05
N SER A 44 12.41 33.30 5.40
CA SER A 44 13.28 34.06 6.31
C SER A 44 13.33 33.48 7.73
N ALA A 45 12.19 32.99 8.25
CA ALA A 45 12.14 32.37 9.58
C ALA A 45 12.86 30.99 9.60
N LEU A 46 12.69 30.20 8.53
CA LEU A 46 13.27 28.86 8.42
C LEU A 46 14.77 28.89 8.05
N VAL A 47 15.19 29.87 7.24
CA VAL A 47 16.60 30.12 6.91
C VAL A 47 17.32 30.72 8.13
N SER A 48 16.67 31.59 8.91
CA SER A 48 17.22 32.09 10.17
C SER A 48 17.38 30.97 11.22
N ALA A 49 16.44 30.02 11.28
CA ALA A 49 16.56 28.83 12.12
C ALA A 49 17.66 27.84 11.67
N TRP A 50 17.96 27.79 10.37
CA TRP A 50 19.07 26.99 9.83
C TRP A 50 20.42 27.65 10.08
N LEU A 51 20.53 28.97 9.87
CA LEU A 51 21.74 29.75 10.16
C LEU A 51 22.05 29.83 11.67
N SER A 52 21.04 29.68 12.54
CA SER A 52 21.21 29.62 13.99
C SER A 52 21.57 28.22 14.53
N GLY A 53 21.71 27.21 13.67
CA GLY A 53 22.13 25.87 14.07
C GLY A 53 21.06 25.01 14.76
N ALA A 54 19.77 25.40 14.68
CA ALA A 54 18.68 24.72 15.39
C ALA A 54 18.26 23.36 14.80
N THR A 55 18.78 22.97 13.63
CA THR A 55 18.53 21.65 13.03
C THR A 55 19.84 20.99 12.59
N THR A 56 20.19 19.86 13.22
CA THR A 56 21.48 19.17 13.06
C THR A 56 21.60 18.24 11.85
N SER A 57 20.58 18.17 10.97
CA SER A 57 20.65 17.30 9.78
C SER A 57 19.91 17.88 8.58
N ARG A 58 20.60 17.90 7.43
CA ARG A 58 20.05 18.25 6.10
C ARG A 58 18.77 17.44 5.77
N HIS A 59 18.63 16.25 6.34
CA HIS A 59 17.45 15.38 6.21
C HIS A 59 16.23 15.89 6.98
N ALA A 60 16.42 16.46 8.17
CA ALA A 60 15.34 17.04 8.97
C ALA A 60 14.76 18.30 8.30
N TYR A 61 15.61 19.08 7.64
CA TYR A 61 15.21 20.26 6.85
C TYR A 61 14.34 19.87 5.64
N ILE A 62 14.78 18.91 4.82
CA ILE A 62 14.04 18.44 3.63
C ILE A 62 12.67 17.87 4.02
N ARG A 63 12.63 17.05 5.09
CA ARG A 63 11.38 16.48 5.60
C ARG A 63 10.43 17.56 6.11
N SER A 64 10.93 18.55 6.85
CA SER A 64 10.12 19.66 7.38
C SER A 64 9.56 20.55 6.27
N THR A 65 10.35 20.85 5.24
CA THR A 65 9.89 21.64 4.08
C THR A 65 8.83 20.89 3.26
N MET A 66 8.97 19.58 3.07
CA MET A 66 7.93 18.77 2.40
C MET A 66 6.64 18.69 3.24
N ILE A 67 6.74 18.46 4.55
CA ILE A 67 5.58 18.46 5.46
C ILE A 67 4.82 19.79 5.39
N ALA A 68 5.54 20.91 5.37
CA ALA A 68 4.93 22.24 5.26
C ALA A 68 4.23 22.45 3.91
N GLY A 69 4.86 22.04 2.80
CA GLY A 69 4.28 22.13 1.45
C GLY A 69 2.98 21.32 1.29
N PHE A 70 2.99 20.06 1.72
CA PHE A 70 1.82 19.18 1.60
C PHE A 70 0.69 19.54 2.57
N SER A 71 1.02 20.03 3.77
CA SER A 71 0.01 20.51 4.73
C SER A 71 -0.75 21.74 4.21
N LEU A 72 -0.06 22.63 3.48
CA LEU A 72 -0.68 23.78 2.83
C LEU A 72 -1.55 23.38 1.62
N ALA A 73 -1.16 22.33 0.88
CA ALA A 73 -1.98 21.76 -0.19
C ALA A 73 -3.28 21.14 0.34
N ARG A 74 -3.21 20.41 1.47
CA ARG A 74 -4.39 19.82 2.12
C ARG A 74 -5.41 20.85 2.62
N LEU A 75 -4.95 22.04 2.99
CA LEU A 75 -5.82 23.16 3.41
C LEU A 75 -6.44 23.93 2.23
N GLY A 76 -6.29 23.43 0.99
CA GLY A 76 -6.81 24.09 -0.21
C GLY A 76 -6.12 25.42 -0.53
N ARG A 77 -4.95 25.69 0.07
CA ARG A 77 -4.22 26.96 -0.07
C ARG A 77 -3.19 26.95 -1.21
N LEU A 78 -3.04 25.82 -1.91
CA LEU A 78 -2.17 25.67 -3.08
C LEU A 78 -2.95 24.99 -4.21
N ASN A 79 -2.82 25.49 -5.44
CA ASN A 79 -3.39 24.86 -6.64
C ASN A 79 -2.48 23.73 -7.15
N GLU A 80 -2.98 22.83 -8.00
CA GLU A 80 -2.22 21.69 -8.56
C GLU A 80 -0.89 22.10 -9.21
N SER A 81 -0.86 23.28 -9.83
CA SER A 81 0.33 23.88 -10.42
C SER A 81 1.44 24.14 -9.38
N SER A 82 1.08 24.44 -8.13
CA SER A 82 2.01 24.69 -7.04
C SER A 82 2.62 23.41 -6.46
N ILE A 83 1.89 22.29 -6.50
CA ILE A 83 2.40 20.96 -6.12
C ILE A 83 3.39 20.46 -7.18
N SER A 84 3.05 20.64 -8.46
CA SER A 84 3.97 20.37 -9.58
C SER A 84 5.24 21.21 -9.48
N VAL A 85 5.16 22.49 -9.11
CA VAL A 85 6.34 23.35 -8.91
C VAL A 85 7.17 22.89 -7.71
N ALA A 86 6.57 22.43 -6.60
CA ALA A 86 7.32 21.90 -5.47
C ALA A 86 8.09 20.61 -5.83
N ALA A 87 7.45 19.70 -6.58
CA ALA A 87 8.09 18.52 -7.13
C ALA A 87 9.17 18.87 -8.17
N THR A 88 8.90 19.81 -9.08
CA THR A 88 9.82 20.25 -10.14
C THR A 88 11.04 20.97 -9.57
N THR A 89 10.86 21.80 -8.54
CA THR A 89 11.97 22.47 -7.81
C THR A 89 12.90 21.44 -7.17
N LEU A 90 12.37 20.29 -6.73
CA LEU A 90 13.15 19.18 -6.22
C LEU A 90 14.04 18.54 -7.32
N PHE A 91 13.59 18.52 -8.58
CA PHE A 91 14.35 17.99 -9.71
C PHE A 91 15.39 18.99 -10.26
N THR A 92 15.05 20.28 -10.30
CA THR A 92 15.95 21.34 -10.82
C THR A 92 17.07 21.71 -9.84
N VAL A 93 16.85 21.62 -8.52
CA VAL A 93 17.88 21.92 -7.50
C VAL A 93 19.00 20.86 -7.48
N TYR A 94 18.78 19.69 -8.07
CA TYR A 94 19.73 18.57 -8.06
C TYR A 94 20.19 18.11 -9.46
N ASP A 95 19.94 18.90 -10.53
CA ASP A 95 20.37 18.61 -11.90
C ASP A 95 19.99 17.18 -12.38
N ILE A 96 18.75 16.77 -12.10
CA ILE A 96 18.24 15.45 -12.52
C ILE A 96 17.73 15.57 -13.95
N ASP A 97 18.48 15.00 -14.89
CA ASP A 97 18.07 14.87 -16.30
C ASP A 97 16.95 13.82 -16.41
N CYS A 98 15.73 14.27 -16.75
CA CYS A 98 14.54 13.43 -16.88
C CYS A 98 14.54 12.52 -18.13
N SER A 99 15.59 12.55 -18.96
CA SER A 99 15.63 11.84 -20.23
C SER A 99 16.12 10.37 -20.17
N VAL A 100 16.46 9.83 -18.98
CA VAL A 100 17.24 8.56 -18.91
C VAL A 100 16.65 7.43 -18.05
N SER A 101 15.34 7.40 -17.78
CA SER A 101 14.72 6.28 -17.04
C SER A 101 13.48 5.71 -17.77
N PRO A 102 13.51 4.43 -18.21
CA PRO A 102 12.34 3.75 -18.81
C PRO A 102 11.11 3.71 -17.90
N LEU A 103 11.29 3.85 -16.58
CA LEU A 103 10.20 3.85 -15.59
C LEU A 103 9.46 5.20 -15.50
N LEU A 104 10.07 6.29 -15.99
CA LEU A 104 9.41 7.60 -16.12
C LEU A 104 8.88 7.81 -17.55
N SER A 105 9.52 7.20 -18.55
CA SER A 105 8.98 7.14 -19.92
C SER A 105 7.69 6.32 -19.97
N SER A 106 7.57 5.19 -19.26
CA SER A 106 6.30 4.46 -19.19
C SER A 106 5.15 5.27 -18.57
N THR A 107 5.45 6.31 -17.79
CA THR A 107 4.47 7.22 -17.19
C THR A 107 4.11 8.40 -18.09
N LEU A 108 4.94 8.70 -19.09
CA LEU A 108 4.77 9.81 -20.04
C LEU A 108 4.34 9.34 -21.45
N ASP A 109 4.73 8.14 -21.87
CA ASP A 109 4.45 7.55 -23.19
C ASP A 109 3.03 6.98 -23.33
N PHE A 110 2.25 6.93 -22.24
CA PHE A 110 0.82 6.58 -22.29
C PHE A 110 -0.07 7.71 -22.85
N THR A 111 0.50 8.88 -23.15
CA THR A 111 -0.27 10.04 -23.64
C THR A 111 -0.55 10.03 -25.14
N ASN A 112 0.03 9.11 -25.92
CA ASN A 112 0.01 9.18 -27.39
C ASN A 112 -0.64 8.01 -28.15
N SER A 113 -1.39 7.12 -27.50
CA SER A 113 -2.21 6.15 -28.25
C SER A 113 -3.65 6.08 -27.74
N THR A 114 -4.55 6.49 -28.64
CA THR A 114 -6.01 6.32 -28.64
C THR A 114 -6.79 7.14 -27.62
N GLY A 115 -7.58 8.08 -28.16
CA GLY A 115 -8.46 8.96 -27.42
C GLY A 115 -9.60 8.19 -26.74
N THR A 116 -9.46 8.02 -25.44
CA THR A 116 -10.54 8.03 -24.45
C THR A 116 -9.93 8.62 -23.18
N GLU A 117 -10.43 9.78 -22.75
CA GLU A 117 -10.06 10.41 -21.48
C GLU A 117 -10.48 9.52 -20.31
N SER A 118 -9.61 8.59 -19.91
CA SER A 118 -9.64 8.01 -18.57
C SER A 118 -8.57 8.72 -17.75
N SER A 119 -8.99 9.55 -16.80
CA SER A 119 -8.14 10.17 -15.78
C SER A 119 -7.46 9.09 -14.93
N MET A 120 -6.32 8.62 -15.42
CA MET A 120 -5.50 7.58 -14.80
C MET A 120 -4.89 8.11 -13.51
N GLY A 121 -5.26 7.58 -12.33
CA GLY A 121 -4.48 7.48 -11.07
C GLY A 121 -3.80 8.72 -10.42
N PHE A 122 -3.67 9.86 -11.10
CA PHE A 122 -2.86 10.99 -10.66
C PHE A 122 -3.46 11.72 -9.45
N GLU A 123 -4.77 11.63 -9.23
CA GLU A 123 -5.45 12.20 -8.06
C GLU A 123 -5.00 11.59 -6.73
N HIS A 124 -4.55 10.33 -6.72
CA HIS A 124 -4.12 9.64 -5.51
C HIS A 124 -2.64 9.86 -5.17
N LEU A 125 -1.83 10.30 -6.14
CA LEU A 125 -0.41 10.51 -5.95
C LEU A 125 -0.10 11.54 -4.84
N PRO A 126 -0.80 12.71 -4.75
CA PRO A 126 -0.64 13.64 -3.65
C PRO A 126 -0.97 13.05 -2.27
N HIS A 127 -2.01 12.20 -2.19
CA HIS A 127 -2.38 11.51 -0.95
C HIS A 127 -1.30 10.52 -0.53
N PHE A 128 -0.78 9.72 -1.46
CA PHE A 128 0.32 8.79 -1.23
C PHE A 128 1.55 9.50 -0.64
N PHE A 129 2.00 10.59 -1.25
CA PHE A 129 3.14 11.36 -0.74
C PHE A 129 2.87 11.94 0.66
N TYR A 130 1.67 12.47 0.91
CA TYR A 130 1.28 12.96 2.23
C TYR A 130 1.32 11.85 3.29
N SER A 131 0.72 10.69 2.97
CA SER A 131 0.75 9.50 3.83
C SER A 131 2.18 9.09 4.18
N GLN A 132 3.06 8.97 3.20
CA GLN A 132 4.43 8.51 3.43
C GLN A 132 5.28 9.49 4.24
N ILE A 133 5.10 10.81 4.02
CA ILE A 133 5.99 11.82 4.58
C ILE A 133 5.47 12.38 5.92
N ALA A 134 4.16 12.63 6.00
CA ALA A 134 3.53 13.35 7.10
C ALA A 134 2.77 12.47 8.09
N VAL A 135 2.45 11.21 7.73
CA VAL A 135 1.73 10.29 8.61
C VAL A 135 2.66 9.20 9.12
N THR A 136 2.75 9.07 10.44
CA THR A 136 3.46 7.97 11.11
C THR A 136 2.45 7.14 11.88
N PRO A 137 2.20 5.88 11.46
CA PRO A 137 1.38 4.95 12.22
C PRO A 137 1.80 4.90 13.70
N PRO A 138 0.85 5.03 14.64
CA PRO A 138 1.15 5.05 16.06
C PRO A 138 1.75 3.71 16.50
N LYS A 139 2.62 3.75 17.51
CA LYS A 139 3.09 2.50 18.13
C LYS A 139 1.91 1.80 18.78
N PRO A 140 1.70 0.49 18.54
CA PRO A 140 0.62 -0.23 19.21
C PRO A 140 0.93 -0.33 20.71
N THR A 141 -0.10 -0.19 21.54
CA THR A 141 0.02 -0.20 23.01
C THR A 141 -0.94 -1.18 23.68
N ASN A 142 -1.88 -1.78 22.93
CA ASN A 142 -2.87 -2.69 23.48
C ASN A 142 -2.23 -4.03 23.86
N ASP A 143 -2.44 -4.42 25.12
CA ASP A 143 -1.93 -5.68 25.65
C ASP A 143 -2.59 -6.90 24.98
N CYS A 144 -1.78 -7.91 24.70
CA CYS A 144 -2.12 -9.16 24.04
C CYS A 144 -1.92 -10.37 24.96
N THR A 145 -1.84 -10.19 26.28
CA THR A 145 -1.70 -11.31 27.23
C THR A 145 -2.78 -12.37 27.00
N GLY A 146 -2.38 -13.63 26.96
CA GLY A 146 -3.27 -14.76 26.70
C GLY A 146 -3.71 -14.95 25.24
N ARG A 147 -3.31 -14.07 24.32
CA ARG A 147 -3.68 -14.17 22.89
C ARG A 147 -2.68 -15.03 22.11
N THR A 148 -3.21 -15.80 21.16
CA THR A 148 -2.43 -16.53 20.14
C THR A 148 -2.53 -15.81 18.79
N VAL A 149 -1.38 -15.47 18.22
CA VAL A 149 -1.24 -14.71 16.98
C VAL A 149 -0.52 -15.54 15.93
N ILE A 150 -1.00 -15.54 14.69
CA ILE A 150 -0.37 -16.20 13.54
C ILE A 150 -0.03 -15.15 12.50
N ILE A 151 1.19 -15.18 11.95
CA ILE A 151 1.64 -14.23 10.93
C ILE A 151 2.35 -14.98 9.81
N THR A 152 1.82 -14.89 8.59
CA THR A 152 2.46 -15.50 7.41
C THR A 152 3.54 -14.59 6.84
N GLY A 153 4.63 -15.17 6.32
CA GLY A 153 5.75 -14.41 5.76
C GLY A 153 6.54 -13.63 6.82
N ALA A 154 6.50 -14.07 8.09
CA ALA A 154 7.10 -13.36 9.22
C ALA A 154 8.58 -13.68 9.49
N ASN A 155 9.28 -14.31 8.54
CA ASN A 155 10.73 -14.55 8.63
C ASN A 155 11.57 -13.32 8.24
N SER A 156 10.95 -12.25 7.72
CA SER A 156 11.64 -11.01 7.35
C SER A 156 10.67 -9.82 7.27
N GLY A 157 11.20 -8.62 7.03
CA GLY A 157 10.41 -7.44 6.66
C GLY A 157 9.31 -7.07 7.65
N LEU A 158 8.13 -6.74 7.12
CA LEU A 158 6.96 -6.30 7.87
C LEU A 158 6.41 -7.39 8.80
N GLY A 159 6.30 -8.63 8.33
CA GLY A 159 5.80 -9.73 9.13
C GLY A 159 6.68 -10.01 10.36
N LYS A 160 8.01 -9.95 10.20
CA LYS A 160 8.95 -10.12 11.33
C LYS A 160 8.79 -9.01 12.38
N GLU A 161 8.69 -7.76 11.95
CA GLU A 161 8.49 -6.65 12.90
C GLU A 161 7.09 -6.67 13.53
N ALA A 162 6.05 -7.12 12.82
CA ALA A 162 4.73 -7.34 13.39
C ALA A 162 4.79 -8.42 14.49
N ALA A 163 5.48 -9.54 14.24
CA ALA A 163 5.71 -10.58 15.25
C ALA A 163 6.43 -10.01 16.47
N ARG A 164 7.46 -9.18 16.26
CA ARG A 164 8.20 -8.50 17.34
C ARG A 164 7.29 -7.61 18.18
N HIS A 165 6.40 -6.85 17.54
CA HIS A 165 5.43 -6.01 18.25
C HIS A 165 4.48 -6.85 19.09
N TYR A 166 3.90 -7.93 18.56
CA TYR A 166 3.01 -8.80 19.36
C TYR A 166 3.72 -9.44 20.56
N VAL A 167 5.00 -9.83 20.43
CA VAL A 167 5.80 -10.31 21.57
C VAL A 167 6.00 -9.22 22.62
N ARG A 168 6.28 -7.97 22.21
CA ARG A 168 6.38 -6.81 23.11
C ARG A 168 5.06 -6.47 23.79
N LEU A 169 3.94 -6.74 23.12
CA LEU A 169 2.58 -6.58 23.64
C LEU A 169 2.12 -7.79 24.44
N ASN A 170 3.04 -8.63 24.90
CA ASN A 170 2.77 -9.77 25.76
C ASN A 170 1.94 -10.92 25.18
N ALA A 171 1.84 -11.04 23.85
CA ALA A 171 1.18 -12.20 23.23
C ALA A 171 1.68 -13.52 23.81
N GLU A 172 0.76 -14.39 24.20
CA GLU A 172 1.07 -15.68 24.83
C GLU A 172 1.83 -16.58 23.85
N ARG A 173 1.34 -16.60 22.60
CA ARG A 173 1.91 -17.38 21.53
C ARG A 173 1.91 -16.58 20.24
N VAL A 174 3.05 -16.53 19.55
CA VAL A 174 3.22 -15.94 18.23
C VAL A 174 3.78 -17.01 17.29
N ILE A 175 2.98 -17.41 16.30
CA ILE A 175 3.37 -18.38 15.27
C ILE A 175 3.86 -17.61 14.05
N ILE A 176 5.15 -17.74 13.75
CA ILE A 176 5.76 -17.24 12.52
C ILE A 176 5.66 -18.35 11.47
N ALA A 177 4.78 -18.14 10.49
CA ALA A 177 4.58 -19.07 9.39
C ALA A 177 5.41 -18.63 8.16
N CYS A 178 6.30 -19.49 7.68
CA CYS A 178 7.16 -19.15 6.54
C CYS A 178 7.67 -20.38 5.77
N ARG A 179 8.14 -20.17 4.54
CA ARG A 179 8.61 -21.26 3.68
C ARG A 179 9.90 -21.92 4.17
N SER A 180 10.82 -21.13 4.70
CA SER A 180 12.15 -21.60 5.14
C SER A 180 12.22 -21.61 6.66
N ALA A 181 12.16 -22.81 7.25
CA ALA A 181 12.26 -23.00 8.69
C ALA A 181 13.53 -22.37 9.27
N GLU A 182 14.68 -22.51 8.61
CA GLU A 182 15.95 -21.89 8.99
C GLU A 182 15.84 -20.35 9.13
N LYS A 183 15.27 -19.67 8.14
CA LYS A 183 15.05 -18.22 8.20
C LYS A 183 14.02 -17.84 9.27
N GLY A 184 13.03 -18.69 9.49
CA GLY A 184 12.06 -18.52 10.57
C GLY A 184 12.72 -18.60 11.95
N GLU A 185 13.60 -19.58 12.17
CA GLU A 185 14.35 -19.73 13.43
C GLU A 185 15.31 -18.57 13.67
N ALA A 186 15.99 -18.08 12.62
CA ALA A 186 16.81 -16.88 12.72
C ALA A 186 15.97 -15.65 13.11
N ALA A 187 14.76 -15.50 12.54
CA ALA A 187 13.85 -14.42 12.91
C ALA A 187 13.34 -14.55 14.36
N LYS A 188 13.03 -15.77 14.81
CA LYS A 188 12.67 -16.05 16.20
C LYS A 188 13.78 -15.62 17.16
N GLN A 189 15.02 -16.05 16.93
CA GLN A 189 16.16 -15.70 17.77
C GLN A 189 16.37 -14.18 17.88
N ASP A 190 16.29 -13.47 16.75
CA ASP A 190 16.37 -12.01 16.68
C ASP A 190 15.26 -11.33 17.50
N ILE A 191 14.03 -11.82 17.42
CA ILE A 191 12.90 -11.27 18.20
C ILE A 191 13.11 -11.52 19.69
N GLU A 192 13.39 -12.77 20.10
CA GLU A 192 13.60 -13.12 21.50
C GLU A 192 14.76 -12.33 22.12
N GLN A 193 15.86 -12.15 21.39
CA GLN A 193 17.00 -11.35 21.84
C GLN A 193 16.62 -9.87 22.02
N SER A 194 15.92 -9.29 21.05
CA SER A 194 15.57 -7.86 21.08
C SER A 194 14.47 -7.49 22.09
N THR A 195 13.64 -8.46 22.48
CA THR A 195 12.49 -8.24 23.36
C THR A 195 12.75 -8.74 24.77
N GLY A 196 13.72 -9.64 24.95
CA GLY A 196 13.99 -10.30 26.22
C GLY A 196 12.98 -11.40 26.58
N ARG A 197 11.91 -11.59 25.80
CA ARG A 197 10.88 -12.60 26.04
C ARG A 197 11.15 -13.83 25.18
N LYS A 198 11.46 -14.95 25.85
CA LYS A 198 11.73 -16.26 25.22
C LYS A 198 10.52 -17.18 25.31
N GLY A 199 10.42 -18.13 24.38
CA GLY A 199 9.43 -19.22 24.45
C GLY A 199 8.02 -18.85 23.97
N ALA A 200 7.76 -17.58 23.65
CA ALA A 200 6.48 -17.14 23.11
C ALA A 200 6.36 -17.38 21.59
N ILE A 201 7.46 -17.71 20.90
CA ILE A 201 7.51 -17.78 19.43
C ILE A 201 7.67 -19.23 18.96
N GLU A 202 6.83 -19.63 18.01
CA GLU A 202 6.93 -20.88 17.29
C GLU A 202 7.14 -20.63 15.80
N VAL A 203 7.96 -21.45 15.15
CA VAL A 203 8.22 -21.37 13.70
C VAL A 203 7.51 -22.53 13.02
N TRP A 204 6.58 -22.22 12.13
CA TRP A 204 5.80 -23.22 11.41
C TRP A 204 6.06 -23.08 9.91
N GLN A 205 6.21 -24.21 9.22
CA GLN A 205 6.41 -24.21 7.78
C GLN A 205 5.10 -23.90 7.06
N LEU A 206 5.14 -22.98 6.10
CA LEU A 206 4.04 -22.64 5.20
C LEU A 206 4.62 -22.19 3.86
N ASP A 207 4.35 -22.95 2.80
CA ASP A 207 4.62 -22.55 1.43
C ASP A 207 3.30 -22.26 0.69
N LEU A 208 3.00 -20.99 0.47
CA LEU A 208 1.81 -20.56 -0.27
C LEU A 208 1.89 -20.90 -1.77
N ALA A 209 3.04 -21.35 -2.29
CA ALA A 209 3.13 -21.85 -3.65
C ALA A 209 2.63 -23.31 -3.78
N SER A 210 2.25 -23.97 -2.68
CA SER A 210 1.70 -25.33 -2.70
C SER A 210 0.40 -25.45 -1.92
N TYR A 211 -0.66 -25.92 -2.58
CA TYR A 211 -1.97 -26.07 -1.94
C TYR A 211 -1.96 -27.11 -0.82
N GLU A 212 -1.19 -28.18 -0.97
CA GLU A 212 -1.04 -29.18 0.09
C GLU A 212 -0.35 -28.58 1.32
N SER A 213 0.68 -27.75 1.14
CA SER A 213 1.30 -27.05 2.27
C SER A 213 0.31 -26.14 3.01
N VAL A 214 -0.57 -25.44 2.28
CA VAL A 214 -1.64 -24.60 2.87
C VAL A 214 -2.61 -25.44 3.68
N LYS A 215 -3.07 -26.57 3.13
CA LYS A 215 -4.00 -27.49 3.81
C LYS A 215 -3.39 -28.08 5.09
N GLN A 216 -2.14 -28.54 5.04
CA GLN A 216 -1.44 -29.09 6.19
C GLN A 216 -1.25 -28.04 7.29
N PHE A 217 -0.87 -26.82 6.90
CA PHE A 217 -0.74 -25.70 7.83
C PHE A 217 -2.09 -25.38 8.48
N ALA A 218 -3.15 -25.23 7.70
CA ALA A 218 -4.48 -24.94 8.23
C ALA A 218 -5.02 -26.07 9.13
N LYS A 219 -4.77 -27.34 8.78
CA LYS A 219 -5.10 -28.48 9.64
C LYS A 219 -4.40 -28.37 10.99
N ARG A 220 -3.13 -27.98 11.01
CA ARG A 220 -2.37 -27.75 12.25
C ARG A 220 -2.89 -26.53 13.03
N VAL A 221 -3.29 -25.45 12.35
CA VAL A 221 -3.95 -24.30 13.00
C VAL A 221 -5.24 -24.74 13.68
N ASN A 222 -6.03 -25.61 13.04
CA ASN A 222 -7.27 -26.14 13.59
C ASN A 222 -7.08 -27.05 14.82
N THR A 223 -5.86 -27.48 15.15
CA THR A 223 -5.59 -28.20 16.42
C THR A 223 -5.23 -27.28 17.57
N LEU A 224 -4.99 -25.98 17.33
CA LEU A 224 -4.66 -25.03 18.38
C LEU A 224 -5.83 -24.84 19.35
N PRO A 225 -5.58 -24.66 20.66
CA PRO A 225 -6.65 -24.44 21.63
C PRO A 225 -7.36 -23.10 21.43
N ARG A 226 -6.69 -22.10 20.84
CA ARG A 226 -7.14 -20.71 20.68
C ARG A 226 -6.37 -20.04 19.53
N VAL A 227 -7.05 -19.24 18.70
CA VAL A 227 -6.44 -18.32 17.73
C VAL A 227 -7.20 -17.00 17.74
N ASP A 228 -6.55 -15.93 18.17
CA ASP A 228 -7.15 -14.61 18.32
C ASP A 228 -6.94 -13.75 17.07
N ILE A 229 -5.76 -13.85 16.46
CA ILE A 229 -5.34 -12.95 15.38
C ILE A 229 -4.59 -13.76 14.33
N ILE A 230 -4.98 -13.60 13.06
CA ILE A 230 -4.25 -14.12 11.90
C ILE A 230 -3.94 -12.95 10.97
N ILE A 231 -2.66 -12.72 10.70
CA ILE A 231 -2.19 -11.75 9.71
C ILE A 231 -1.64 -12.52 8.51
N GLU A 232 -2.41 -12.55 7.43
CA GLU A 232 -1.97 -13.07 6.14
C GLU A 232 -1.13 -12.01 5.42
N ASN A 233 0.15 -11.96 5.79
CA ASN A 233 1.13 -10.98 5.32
C ASN A 233 2.00 -11.47 4.16
N ALA A 234 2.15 -12.79 3.98
CA ALA A 234 3.00 -13.35 2.94
C ALA A 234 2.53 -12.92 1.54
N GLY A 235 3.50 -12.62 0.67
CA GLY A 235 3.25 -12.32 -0.73
C GLY A 235 4.56 -12.22 -1.51
N ILE A 236 4.46 -12.34 -2.84
CA ILE A 236 5.58 -12.18 -3.78
C ILE A 236 5.27 -11.09 -4.80
N ALA A 237 6.32 -10.45 -5.29
CA ALA A 237 6.31 -9.58 -6.45
C ALA A 237 7.52 -9.96 -7.29
N THR A 238 7.29 -10.37 -8.54
CA THR A 238 8.36 -10.78 -9.46
C THR A 238 8.04 -10.31 -10.86
N ALA A 239 9.07 -9.97 -11.62
CA ALA A 239 8.93 -9.66 -13.05
C ALA A 239 8.93 -10.93 -13.92
N LYS A 240 9.25 -12.10 -13.35
CA LYS A 240 9.39 -13.36 -14.09
C LYS A 240 8.08 -14.13 -14.03
N TYR A 241 7.56 -14.46 -15.20
CA TYR A 241 6.43 -15.37 -15.32
C TYR A 241 6.86 -16.79 -14.92
N SER A 242 6.09 -17.42 -14.04
CA SER A 242 6.12 -18.86 -13.79
C SER A 242 4.75 -19.34 -13.31
N MET A 243 4.50 -20.63 -13.47
CA MET A 243 3.31 -21.28 -12.91
C MET A 243 3.64 -21.85 -11.53
N ALA A 244 2.67 -21.86 -10.63
CA ALA A 244 2.67 -22.63 -9.40
C ALA A 244 1.28 -23.26 -9.22
N GLU A 245 1.24 -24.58 -9.04
CA GLU A 245 -0.01 -25.35 -9.09
C GLU A 245 -0.75 -25.13 -10.42
N ASP A 246 -1.98 -24.60 -10.41
CA ASP A 246 -2.79 -24.33 -11.60
C ASP A 246 -2.95 -22.84 -11.95
N ASN A 247 -2.14 -21.96 -11.35
CA ASN A 247 -2.14 -20.51 -11.66
C ASN A 247 -0.73 -19.93 -11.84
N GLU A 248 -0.66 -18.72 -12.38
CA GLU A 248 0.57 -17.92 -12.37
C GLU A 248 1.02 -17.70 -10.91
N SER A 249 2.31 -17.81 -10.65
CA SER A 249 2.90 -17.87 -9.32
C SER A 249 2.49 -16.73 -8.36
N THR A 250 2.38 -15.49 -8.84
CA THR A 250 1.94 -14.34 -8.03
C THR A 250 0.47 -14.47 -7.68
N ILE A 251 -0.37 -14.93 -8.63
CA ILE A 251 -1.79 -15.21 -8.39
C ILE A 251 -1.96 -16.39 -7.42
N THR A 252 -1.18 -17.47 -7.57
CA THR A 252 -1.19 -18.60 -6.65
C THR A 252 -0.88 -18.16 -5.22
N VAL A 253 0.25 -17.46 -5.03
CA VAL A 253 0.73 -17.10 -3.69
C VAL A 253 -0.11 -16.00 -3.05
N ASN A 254 -0.36 -14.89 -3.76
CA ASN A 254 -0.97 -13.71 -3.15
C ASN A 254 -2.50 -13.83 -3.07
N VAL A 255 -3.13 -14.58 -3.99
CA VAL A 255 -4.59 -14.65 -4.10
C VAL A 255 -5.08 -16.05 -3.72
N VAL A 256 -4.85 -17.06 -4.56
CA VAL A 256 -5.53 -18.36 -4.42
C VAL A 256 -5.20 -19.03 -3.08
N SER A 257 -3.91 -19.13 -2.73
CA SER A 257 -3.47 -19.74 -1.48
C SER A 257 -3.79 -18.92 -0.25
N THR A 258 -3.78 -17.58 -0.36
CA THR A 258 -4.23 -16.65 0.70
C THR A 258 -5.70 -16.90 1.03
N PHE A 259 -6.59 -16.90 0.02
CA PHE A 259 -8.01 -17.17 0.28
C PHE A 259 -8.28 -18.61 0.68
N LEU A 260 -7.52 -19.58 0.17
CA LEU A 260 -7.61 -20.96 0.61
C LEU A 260 -7.29 -21.08 2.11
N LEU A 261 -6.19 -20.46 2.55
CA LEU A 261 -5.82 -20.42 3.97
C LEU A 261 -6.92 -19.73 4.80
N ALA A 262 -7.35 -18.54 4.38
CA ALA A 262 -8.36 -17.74 5.04
C ALA A 262 -9.64 -18.54 5.30
N LEU A 263 -10.13 -19.29 4.31
CA LEU A 263 -11.33 -20.12 4.46
C LEU A 263 -11.09 -21.33 5.37
N LEU A 264 -9.95 -22.01 5.23
CA LEU A 264 -9.65 -23.22 6.01
C LEU A 264 -9.46 -22.95 7.52
N VAL A 265 -9.13 -21.72 7.91
CA VAL A 265 -8.96 -21.34 9.34
C VAL A 265 -10.24 -20.79 9.99
N ILE A 266 -11.29 -20.48 9.21
CA ILE A 266 -12.57 -19.99 9.75
C ILE A 266 -13.16 -20.88 10.86
N PRO A 267 -13.16 -22.23 10.74
CA PRO A 267 -13.66 -23.09 11.82
C PRO A 267 -12.95 -22.84 13.16
N LYS A 268 -11.62 -22.66 13.16
CA LYS A 268 -10.86 -22.33 14.38
C LYS A 268 -11.18 -20.95 14.92
N LEU A 269 -11.36 -19.95 14.05
CA LEU A 269 -11.75 -18.60 14.48
C LEU A 269 -13.10 -18.63 15.17
N ARG A 270 -14.09 -19.35 14.62
CA ARG A 270 -15.40 -19.54 15.26
C ARG A 270 -15.32 -20.26 16.58
N GLU A 271 -14.61 -21.38 16.64
CA GLU A 271 -14.43 -22.13 17.88
C GLU A 271 -13.80 -21.23 18.95
N THR A 272 -12.81 -20.44 18.59
CA THR A 272 -12.17 -19.48 19.49
C THR A 272 -13.15 -18.41 19.95
N ALA A 273 -13.93 -17.83 19.02
CA ALA A 273 -14.93 -16.82 19.33
C ALA A 273 -15.95 -17.31 20.36
N THR A 274 -16.52 -18.50 20.14
CA THR A 274 -17.50 -19.10 21.05
C THR A 274 -16.88 -19.49 22.39
N LYS A 275 -15.72 -20.17 22.39
CA LYS A 275 -15.12 -20.73 23.60
C LYS A 275 -14.58 -19.67 24.55
N TYR A 276 -14.04 -18.58 24.01
CA TYR A 276 -13.40 -17.52 24.80
C TYR A 276 -14.25 -16.25 24.89
N ASN A 277 -15.42 -16.22 24.24
CA ASN A 277 -16.30 -15.06 24.16
C ASN A 277 -15.56 -13.79 23.69
N ILE A 278 -14.85 -13.93 22.57
CA ILE A 278 -14.10 -12.84 21.91
C ILE A 278 -14.50 -12.74 20.44
N LEU A 279 -14.05 -11.68 19.78
CA LEU A 279 -14.13 -11.55 18.33
C LEU A 279 -12.72 -11.64 17.72
N PRO A 280 -12.30 -12.81 17.18
CA PRO A 280 -11.01 -12.94 16.52
C PRO A 280 -10.90 -12.08 15.27
N THR A 281 -9.67 -11.82 14.82
CA THR A 281 -9.42 -10.99 13.64
C THR A 281 -8.55 -11.71 12.62
N LEU A 282 -9.04 -11.78 11.39
CA LEU A 282 -8.32 -12.22 10.20
C LEU A 282 -8.05 -10.98 9.32
N THR A 283 -6.77 -10.67 9.14
CA THR A 283 -6.30 -9.53 8.35
C THR A 283 -5.53 -10.03 7.14
N ILE A 284 -5.94 -9.63 5.94
CA ILE A 284 -5.16 -9.83 4.71
C ILE A 284 -4.36 -8.57 4.40
N VAL A 285 -3.04 -8.69 4.25
CA VAL A 285 -2.18 -7.56 3.90
C VAL A 285 -2.24 -7.30 2.40
N SER A 286 -2.99 -6.28 2.03
CA SER A 286 -3.09 -5.79 0.66
C SER A 286 -2.10 -4.65 0.40
N SER A 287 -2.42 -3.73 -0.51
CA SER A 287 -1.55 -2.59 -0.83
C SER A 287 -2.30 -1.47 -1.55
N GLU A 288 -1.81 -0.24 -1.40
CA GLU A 288 -2.28 0.93 -2.16
C GLU A 288 -2.10 0.78 -3.69
N VAL A 289 -1.25 -0.15 -4.13
CA VAL A 289 -1.07 -0.39 -5.57
C VAL A 289 -2.32 -0.91 -6.29
N HIS A 290 -3.35 -1.34 -5.54
CA HIS A 290 -4.65 -1.63 -6.14
C HIS A 290 -5.31 -0.37 -6.77
N HIS A 291 -4.86 0.84 -6.43
CA HIS A 291 -5.26 2.08 -7.12
C HIS A 291 -4.54 2.30 -8.47
N PHE A 292 -3.50 1.53 -8.77
CA PHE A 292 -2.60 1.78 -9.90
C PHE A 292 -2.74 0.79 -11.06
N THR A 293 -3.59 -0.23 -10.93
CA THR A 293 -3.88 -1.15 -12.04
C THR A 293 -5.08 -0.68 -12.85
N SER A 294 -4.98 -0.80 -14.18
CA SER A 294 -6.13 -0.65 -15.08
C SER A 294 -6.88 -1.96 -15.30
N PHE A 295 -6.34 -3.08 -14.82
CA PHE A 295 -6.89 -4.44 -14.83
C PHE A 295 -7.69 -4.78 -16.11
N PRO A 296 -7.07 -4.76 -17.30
CA PRO A 296 -7.74 -5.05 -18.57
C PRO A 296 -8.32 -6.48 -18.62
N GLU A 297 -7.73 -7.43 -17.89
CA GLU A 297 -8.19 -8.82 -17.83
C GLU A 297 -9.64 -8.95 -17.31
N ARG A 298 -10.18 -7.92 -16.62
CA ARG A 298 -11.59 -7.87 -16.22
C ARG A 298 -12.57 -8.01 -17.38
N GLN A 299 -12.16 -7.64 -18.61
CA GLN A 299 -13.01 -7.72 -19.80
C GLN A 299 -12.91 -9.08 -20.52
N ALA A 300 -11.98 -9.95 -20.11
CA ALA A 300 -11.84 -11.30 -20.68
C ALA A 300 -13.05 -12.18 -20.33
N SER A 301 -13.27 -13.26 -21.07
CA SER A 301 -14.33 -14.23 -20.76
C SER A 301 -14.06 -15.02 -19.48
N SER A 302 -12.80 -15.39 -19.23
CA SER A 302 -12.31 -15.91 -17.95
C SER A 302 -11.09 -15.13 -17.50
N ILE A 303 -11.24 -14.39 -16.41
CA ILE A 303 -10.22 -13.54 -15.81
C ILE A 303 -9.00 -14.37 -15.47
N PHE A 304 -9.16 -15.44 -14.68
CA PHE A 304 -8.00 -16.19 -14.19
C PHE A 304 -7.31 -17.00 -15.30
N SER A 305 -8.06 -17.49 -16.29
CA SER A 305 -7.46 -18.18 -17.43
C SER A 305 -6.56 -17.23 -18.24
N THR A 306 -7.00 -15.98 -18.45
CA THR A 306 -6.17 -14.94 -19.06
C THR A 306 -4.97 -14.57 -18.17
N LEU A 307 -5.13 -14.46 -16.86
CA LEU A 307 -4.00 -14.20 -15.94
C LEU A 307 -2.94 -15.31 -15.97
N ASN A 308 -3.34 -16.54 -16.29
CA ASN A 308 -2.50 -17.73 -16.43
C ASN A 308 -1.93 -17.93 -17.84
N SER A 309 -2.25 -17.07 -18.81
CA SER A 309 -1.61 -17.12 -20.13
C SER A 309 -0.21 -16.52 -20.04
N LYS A 310 0.78 -17.24 -20.58
CA LYS A 310 2.16 -16.73 -20.67
C LYS A 310 2.27 -15.65 -21.75
N GLU A 311 1.53 -15.82 -22.84
CA GLU A 311 1.54 -14.95 -24.01
C GLU A 311 0.89 -13.59 -23.70
N GLU A 312 -0.15 -13.59 -22.86
CA GLU A 312 -0.87 -12.39 -22.43
C GLU A 312 -0.33 -11.81 -21.09
N ALA A 313 0.73 -12.40 -20.52
CA ALA A 313 1.22 -12.07 -19.19
C ALA A 313 1.74 -10.62 -19.07
N ARG A 314 1.08 -9.83 -18.23
CA ARG A 314 1.47 -8.46 -17.87
C ARG A 314 2.24 -8.43 -16.55
N MET A 315 3.44 -9.02 -16.50
CA MET A 315 4.19 -9.18 -15.24
C MET A 315 4.58 -7.86 -14.55
N ALA A 316 4.70 -6.76 -15.30
CA ALA A 316 4.94 -5.44 -14.72
C ALA A 316 3.76 -4.92 -13.86
N ASP A 317 2.53 -5.34 -14.15
CA ASP A 317 1.32 -4.95 -13.42
C ASP A 317 0.77 -6.09 -12.53
N ARG A 318 1.34 -7.30 -12.64
CA ARG A 318 0.81 -8.52 -12.01
C ARG A 318 0.69 -8.41 -10.49
N TYR A 319 1.64 -7.75 -9.82
CA TYR A 319 1.55 -7.52 -8.38
C TYR A 319 0.37 -6.60 -8.02
N ASN A 320 0.20 -5.49 -8.75
CA ASN A 320 -0.91 -4.56 -8.55
C ASN A 320 -2.26 -5.26 -8.76
N VAL A 321 -2.36 -6.07 -9.81
CA VAL A 321 -3.53 -6.93 -10.08
C VAL A 321 -3.77 -7.89 -8.91
N SER A 322 -2.74 -8.59 -8.41
CA SER A 322 -2.92 -9.50 -7.27
C SER A 322 -3.50 -8.82 -6.02
N LYS A 323 -3.04 -7.60 -5.72
CA LYS A 323 -3.54 -6.80 -4.59
C LYS A 323 -4.94 -6.25 -4.84
N PHE A 324 -5.27 -5.92 -6.09
CA PHE A 324 -6.64 -5.58 -6.49
C PHE A 324 -7.60 -6.77 -6.33
N LEU A 325 -7.20 -7.98 -6.74
CA LEU A 325 -7.99 -9.21 -6.61
C LEU A 325 -8.32 -9.53 -5.15
N GLU A 326 -7.37 -9.32 -4.22
CA GLU A 326 -7.62 -9.42 -2.77
C GLU A 326 -8.72 -8.47 -2.32
N VAL A 327 -8.64 -7.18 -2.69
CA VAL A 327 -9.60 -6.14 -2.28
C VAL A 327 -11.01 -6.47 -2.77
N VAL A 328 -11.18 -6.79 -4.05
CA VAL A 328 -12.51 -7.06 -4.62
C VAL A 328 -13.10 -8.36 -4.08
N SER A 329 -12.28 -9.37 -3.82
CA SER A 329 -12.73 -10.66 -3.28
C SER A 329 -13.23 -10.53 -1.84
N ILE A 330 -12.49 -9.84 -0.96
CA ILE A 330 -12.93 -9.63 0.43
C ILE A 330 -14.25 -8.86 0.47
N ARG A 331 -14.38 -7.82 -0.36
CA ARG A 331 -15.61 -7.02 -0.42
C ARG A 331 -16.81 -7.83 -0.88
N GLU A 332 -16.64 -8.72 -1.87
CA GLU A 332 -17.75 -9.58 -2.30
C GLU A 332 -18.08 -10.65 -1.25
N ILE A 333 -17.07 -11.28 -0.62
CA ILE A 333 -17.27 -12.23 0.48
C ILE A 333 -18.11 -11.62 1.60
N VAL A 334 -17.73 -10.43 2.08
CA VAL A 334 -18.45 -9.75 3.18
C VAL A 334 -19.86 -9.33 2.75
N LYS A 335 -20.02 -8.86 1.51
CA LYS A 335 -21.33 -8.49 0.96
C LYS A 335 -22.29 -9.67 0.88
N GLU A 336 -21.82 -10.84 0.44
CA GLU A 336 -22.63 -12.05 0.36
C GLU A 336 -22.90 -12.68 1.72
N ASN A 337 -22.03 -12.44 2.71
CA ASN A 337 -22.08 -13.09 4.02
C ASN A 337 -22.04 -12.05 5.16
N PRO A 338 -23.08 -11.19 5.29
CA PRO A 338 -23.07 -10.04 6.20
C PRO A 338 -22.96 -10.42 7.69
N LYS A 339 -23.31 -11.65 8.06
CA LYS A 339 -23.22 -12.16 9.44
C LYS A 339 -21.82 -12.60 9.86
N LEU A 340 -20.85 -12.70 8.94
CA LEU A 340 -19.48 -13.10 9.28
C LEU A 340 -18.87 -12.17 10.34
N GLY A 341 -19.18 -10.88 10.29
CA GLY A 341 -18.69 -9.89 11.24
C GLY A 341 -19.16 -10.08 12.68
N GLU A 342 -20.16 -10.93 12.93
CA GLU A 342 -20.61 -11.31 14.27
C GLU A 342 -19.74 -12.43 14.86
N GLN A 343 -18.99 -13.15 14.03
CA GLN A 343 -18.23 -14.34 14.39
C GLN A 343 -16.71 -14.06 14.43
N PHE A 344 -16.21 -13.28 13.46
CA PHE A 344 -14.84 -12.78 13.43
C PHE A 344 -14.73 -11.55 12.53
N THR A 345 -13.69 -10.75 12.75
CA THR A 345 -13.37 -9.60 11.90
C THR A 345 -12.58 -10.07 10.69
N LEU A 346 -13.03 -9.75 9.47
CA LEU A 346 -12.24 -9.89 8.25
C LEU A 346 -11.94 -8.48 7.73
N ASN A 347 -10.68 -8.05 7.78
CA ASN A 347 -10.26 -6.75 7.26
C ASN A 347 -9.04 -6.88 6.36
N PHE A 348 -8.67 -5.80 5.69
CA PHE A 348 -7.48 -5.79 4.84
C PHE A 348 -6.75 -4.47 4.92
N VAL A 349 -5.41 -4.54 4.93
CA VAL A 349 -4.55 -3.42 5.29
C VAL A 349 -3.48 -3.14 4.26
N ASN A 350 -3.25 -1.86 3.98
CA ASN A 350 -2.08 -1.37 3.28
C ASN A 350 -1.05 -0.85 4.30
N PRO A 351 0.18 -1.40 4.31
CA PRO A 351 1.24 -0.91 5.19
C PRO A 351 1.88 0.41 4.75
N GLY A 352 1.54 0.87 3.55
CA GLY A 352 2.24 1.95 2.86
C GLY A 352 3.55 1.45 2.25
N TRP A 353 4.30 2.38 1.65
CA TRP A 353 5.58 2.04 1.03
C TRP A 353 6.64 1.80 2.09
N CYS A 354 6.99 0.54 2.32
CA CYS A 354 7.96 0.16 3.35
C CYS A 354 9.26 -0.37 2.73
N HIS A 355 10.35 -0.32 3.50
CA HIS A 355 11.55 -1.07 3.19
C HIS A 355 11.26 -2.58 3.28
N SER A 356 10.79 -3.18 2.19
CA SER A 356 10.53 -4.60 2.11
C SER A 356 11.49 -5.28 1.16
N GLU A 357 11.72 -6.56 1.44
CA GLU A 357 12.51 -7.46 0.58
C GLU A 357 11.78 -7.83 -0.72
N LEU A 358 10.55 -7.34 -0.89
CA LEU A 358 9.70 -7.54 -2.05
C LEU A 358 10.24 -6.83 -3.31
N MET A 359 11.07 -5.79 -3.13
CA MET A 359 11.63 -4.98 -4.22
C MET A 359 13.14 -5.22 -4.43
N ARG A 360 13.63 -6.44 -4.13
CA ARG A 360 15.05 -6.84 -4.23
C ARG A 360 15.62 -6.74 -5.65
N GLU A 361 14.78 -6.86 -6.67
CA GLU A 361 15.22 -6.88 -8.09
C GLU A 361 15.38 -5.49 -8.73
N ILE A 362 15.05 -4.40 -8.03
CA ILE A 362 15.12 -3.04 -8.58
C ILE A 362 16.45 -2.37 -8.23
N SER A 363 17.38 -2.33 -9.20
CA SER A 363 18.75 -1.84 -9.04
C SER A 363 18.99 -0.38 -9.48
N ASN A 364 17.95 0.42 -9.73
CA ASN A 364 18.11 1.82 -10.16
C ASN A 364 18.50 2.78 -8.99
N PRO A 365 19.59 3.55 -9.10
CA PRO A 365 20.05 4.51 -8.07
C PRO A 365 19.02 5.57 -7.66
N ILE A 366 18.19 6.03 -8.60
CA ILE A 366 17.14 7.04 -8.36
C ILE A 366 16.02 6.43 -7.49
N ILE A 367 15.66 5.18 -7.78
CA ILE A 367 14.68 4.44 -6.97
C ILE A 367 15.25 4.15 -5.58
N LYS A 368 16.56 3.92 -5.44
CA LYS A 368 17.21 3.80 -4.11
C LYS A 368 17.13 5.10 -3.31
N PHE A 369 17.28 6.26 -3.95
CA PHE A 369 17.18 7.57 -3.28
C PHE A 369 15.73 7.91 -2.88
N ILE A 370 14.75 7.67 -3.76
CA ILE A 370 13.32 7.84 -3.45
C ILE A 370 12.90 6.88 -2.33
N LYS A 371 13.37 5.62 -2.36
CA LYS A 371 13.18 4.66 -1.27
C LYS A 371 13.74 5.19 0.06
N LEU A 372 14.92 5.81 0.08
CA LEU A 372 15.54 6.32 1.29
C LEU A 372 14.73 7.45 1.97
N ILE A 373 14.02 8.26 1.18
CA ILE A 373 13.30 9.44 1.69
C ILE A 373 11.83 9.11 2.01
N MET A 374 11.23 8.18 1.27
CA MET A 374 9.78 7.91 1.35
C MET A 374 9.42 6.57 1.97
N CYS A 375 10.32 5.59 2.00
CA CYS A 375 9.96 4.30 2.59
C CYS A 375 9.88 4.39 4.11
N ARG A 376 8.75 3.98 4.65
CA ARG A 376 8.63 3.66 6.07
C ARG A 376 9.61 2.55 6.43
N THR A 377 10.18 2.63 7.63
CA THR A 377 10.90 1.48 8.19
C THR A 377 9.92 0.32 8.34
N THR A 378 10.43 -0.92 8.31
CA THR A 378 9.61 -2.12 8.58
C THR A 378 8.96 -2.03 9.95
N GLU A 379 9.63 -1.43 10.93
CA GLU A 379 9.07 -1.21 12.26
C GLU A 379 7.85 -0.28 12.23
N VAL A 380 7.87 0.81 11.46
CA VAL A 380 6.73 1.73 11.34
C VAL A 380 5.61 1.12 10.50
N GLY A 381 5.93 0.51 9.35
CA GLY A 381 4.95 -0.13 8.49
C GLY A 381 4.19 -1.26 9.18
N SER A 382 4.91 -2.10 9.92
CA SER A 382 4.32 -3.24 10.65
C SER A 382 3.35 -2.82 11.76
N ARG A 383 3.40 -1.57 12.25
CA ARG A 383 2.41 -1.06 13.20
C ARG A 383 1.00 -1.06 12.61
N THR A 384 0.87 -0.87 11.29
CA THR A 384 -0.44 -0.94 10.61
C THR A 384 -1.00 -2.37 10.59
N LEU A 385 -0.14 -3.39 10.46
CA LEU A 385 -0.53 -4.80 10.53
C LEU A 385 -1.01 -5.14 11.95
N VAL A 386 -0.33 -4.61 12.95
CA VAL A 386 -0.71 -4.78 14.36
C VAL A 386 -2.00 -4.03 14.67
N ASP A 387 -2.15 -2.78 14.23
CA ASP A 387 -3.40 -2.02 14.34
C ASP A 387 -4.56 -2.80 13.73
N ALA A 388 -4.44 -3.23 12.47
CA ALA A 388 -5.47 -3.99 11.77
C ALA A 388 -5.84 -5.30 12.49
N GLY A 389 -4.86 -6.05 13.01
CA GLY A 389 -5.12 -7.27 13.76
C GLY A 389 -5.77 -7.05 15.13
N LEU A 390 -5.65 -5.85 15.69
CA LEU A 390 -6.26 -5.47 16.97
C LEU A 390 -7.62 -4.78 16.81
N ARG A 391 -8.05 -4.48 15.58
CA ARG A 391 -9.40 -3.97 15.29
C ARG A 391 -10.47 -5.03 15.50
N GLY A 392 -11.70 -4.55 15.71
CA GLY A 392 -12.89 -5.38 15.82
C GLY A 392 -13.85 -5.18 14.64
N GLN A 393 -15.14 -5.39 14.93
CA GLN A 393 -16.23 -5.35 13.96
C GLN A 393 -16.31 -4.06 13.16
N GLU A 394 -15.84 -2.93 13.70
CA GLU A 394 -15.80 -1.63 13.00
C GLU A 394 -14.92 -1.64 11.73
N SER A 395 -13.98 -2.58 11.65
CA SER A 395 -13.09 -2.77 10.51
C SER A 395 -13.51 -3.89 9.57
N HIS A 396 -14.58 -4.63 9.89
CA HIS A 396 -15.04 -5.76 9.09
C HIS A 396 -15.42 -5.31 7.66
N GLY A 397 -14.81 -5.96 6.67
CA GLY A 397 -14.95 -5.63 5.24
C GLY A 397 -14.36 -4.28 4.83
N LYS A 398 -13.53 -3.65 5.68
CA LYS A 398 -12.95 -2.33 5.42
C LYS A 398 -11.48 -2.40 5.02
N TYR A 399 -11.11 -1.49 4.12
CA TYR A 399 -9.73 -1.20 3.76
C TYR A 399 -9.11 -0.28 4.79
N LEU A 400 -7.99 -0.70 5.37
CA LEU A 400 -7.22 0.08 6.33
C LEU A 400 -5.94 0.59 5.67
N SER A 401 -5.67 1.87 5.83
CA SER A 401 -4.39 2.48 5.46
C SER A 401 -4.06 3.57 6.48
N ASP A 402 -2.81 3.62 6.90
CA ASP A 402 -2.36 4.53 7.97
C ASP A 402 -3.11 4.39 9.30
N SER A 403 -3.53 3.16 9.64
CA SER A 403 -4.34 2.87 10.84
C SER A 403 -5.72 3.56 10.84
N GLN A 404 -6.25 3.84 9.64
CA GLN A 404 -7.58 4.41 9.43
C GLN A 404 -8.33 3.67 8.33
N VAL A 405 -9.65 3.65 8.44
CA VAL A 405 -10.51 3.18 7.34
C VAL A 405 -10.43 4.18 6.19
N GLN A 406 -10.11 3.69 5.00
CA GLN A 406 -10.02 4.49 3.78
C GLN A 406 -10.90 3.92 2.67
N LYS A 407 -11.14 4.73 1.64
CA LYS A 407 -11.82 4.29 0.41
C LYS A 407 -10.88 3.41 -0.41
N CYS A 408 -11.47 2.44 -1.11
CA CYS A 408 -10.75 1.66 -2.10
C CYS A 408 -10.64 2.46 -3.42
N SER A 409 -9.93 1.91 -4.40
CA SER A 409 -9.79 2.52 -5.73
C SER A 409 -11.16 2.78 -6.42
N VAL A 410 -11.16 3.73 -7.36
CA VAL A 410 -12.34 4.04 -8.18
C VAL A 410 -12.83 2.81 -8.95
N LEU A 411 -11.93 1.93 -9.40
CA LEU A 411 -12.31 0.71 -10.10
C LEU A 411 -13.02 -0.30 -9.17
N VAL A 412 -12.79 -0.22 -7.85
CA VAL A 412 -13.48 -1.04 -6.84
C VAL A 412 -14.83 -0.43 -6.45
N GLU A 413 -14.90 0.87 -6.20
CA GLU A 413 -16.12 1.53 -5.65
C GLU A 413 -17.01 2.17 -6.71
N GLY A 414 -16.52 2.31 -7.94
CA GLY A 414 -17.24 2.92 -9.07
C GLY A 414 -18.28 2.00 -9.71
N PRO A 415 -18.91 2.44 -10.81
CA PRO A 415 -20.05 1.74 -11.43
C PRO A 415 -19.76 0.31 -11.90
N GLU A 416 -18.55 0.04 -12.41
CA GLU A 416 -18.12 -1.31 -12.82
C GLU A 416 -17.74 -2.21 -11.63
N GLY A 417 -17.43 -1.62 -10.47
CA GLY A 417 -16.88 -2.31 -9.31
C GLY A 417 -17.71 -3.50 -8.83
N PRO A 418 -19.04 -3.37 -8.64
CA PRO A 418 -19.89 -4.49 -8.24
C PRO A 418 -19.86 -5.69 -9.20
N GLU A 419 -19.71 -5.46 -10.51
CA GLU A 419 -19.62 -6.55 -11.48
C GLU A 419 -18.24 -7.22 -11.41
N ILE A 420 -17.17 -6.44 -11.36
CA ILE A 420 -15.80 -6.95 -11.22
C ILE A 420 -15.68 -7.82 -9.96
N GLN A 421 -16.20 -7.33 -8.84
CA GLN A 421 -16.24 -8.07 -7.57
C GLN A 421 -16.92 -9.44 -7.72
N ARG A 422 -18.12 -9.49 -8.30
CA ARG A 422 -18.86 -10.75 -8.52
C ARG A 422 -18.10 -11.72 -9.41
N ARG A 423 -17.51 -11.23 -10.50
CA ARG A 423 -16.80 -12.07 -11.47
C ARG A 423 -15.51 -12.63 -10.90
N VAL A 424 -14.69 -11.79 -10.27
CA VAL A 424 -13.44 -12.21 -9.63
C VAL A 424 -13.73 -13.20 -8.51
N TRP A 425 -14.66 -12.89 -7.61
CA TRP A 425 -14.99 -13.80 -6.52
C TRP A 425 -15.62 -15.10 -7.02
N GLY A 426 -16.47 -15.06 -8.05
CA GLY A 426 -17.05 -16.24 -8.67
C GLY A 426 -16.00 -17.20 -9.21
N GLU A 427 -15.08 -16.71 -10.06
CA GLU A 427 -14.00 -17.55 -10.61
C GLU A 427 -13.03 -18.03 -9.52
N LEU A 428 -12.73 -17.20 -8.52
CA LEU A 428 -11.89 -17.60 -7.39
C LEU A 428 -12.57 -18.69 -6.56
N ARG A 429 -13.87 -18.55 -6.29
CA ARG A 429 -14.66 -19.53 -5.53
C ARG A 429 -14.64 -20.90 -6.22
N GLU A 430 -14.84 -20.94 -7.54
CA GLU A 430 -14.77 -22.19 -8.31
C GLU A 430 -13.41 -22.87 -8.20
N ARG A 431 -12.32 -22.08 -8.26
CA ARG A 431 -10.96 -22.60 -8.08
C ARG A 431 -10.73 -23.14 -6.67
N LEU A 432 -11.17 -22.42 -5.65
CA LEU A 432 -11.06 -22.86 -4.26
C LEU A 432 -11.82 -24.18 -4.03
N GLU A 433 -13.02 -24.32 -4.59
CA GLU A 433 -13.81 -25.56 -4.53
C GLU A 433 -13.18 -26.73 -5.30
N LYS A 434 -12.49 -26.45 -6.41
CA LYS A 434 -11.70 -27.46 -7.12
C LYS A 434 -10.51 -27.93 -6.29
N ILE A 435 -9.86 -27.03 -5.56
CA ILE A 435 -8.70 -27.35 -4.72
C ILE A 435 -9.13 -28.12 -3.47
N GLU A 436 -10.16 -27.65 -2.76
CA GLU A 436 -10.71 -28.29 -1.57
C GLU A 436 -12.26 -28.25 -1.62
N PRO A 437 -12.90 -29.35 -2.04
CA PRO A 437 -14.36 -29.40 -2.14
C PRO A 437 -15.06 -29.10 -0.81
N GLY A 438 -15.99 -28.14 -0.84
CA GLY A 438 -16.75 -27.66 0.30
C GLY A 438 -16.08 -26.56 1.11
N VAL A 439 -14.87 -26.11 0.74
CA VAL A 439 -14.14 -25.07 1.50
C VAL A 439 -14.92 -23.76 1.62
N THR A 440 -15.80 -23.43 0.67
CA THR A 440 -16.58 -22.19 0.69
C THR A 440 -17.84 -22.28 1.54
N LYS A 441 -18.29 -23.48 1.89
CA LYS A 441 -19.46 -23.69 2.77
C LYS A 441 -19.27 -23.08 4.15
N VAL A 442 -18.01 -22.92 4.58
CA VAL A 442 -17.68 -22.25 5.83
C VAL A 442 -18.13 -20.79 5.83
N LEU A 443 -18.38 -20.14 4.70
CA LEU A 443 -18.85 -18.75 4.67
C LEU A 443 -20.32 -18.59 5.05
N SER A 444 -21.13 -19.65 4.85
CA SER A 444 -22.59 -19.62 5.02
C SER A 444 -23.10 -20.09 6.38
N ALA A 445 -22.20 -20.53 7.28
CA ALA A 445 -22.51 -20.99 8.63
C ALA A 445 -22.43 -19.86 9.66
#